data_AF-A0AAW4P8U0-F1
#
_entry.id   AF-A0AAW4P8U0-F1
#
_cell.length_a   1.000
_cell.length_b   1.000
_cell.length_c   1.000
_cell.angle_alpha   90.00
_cell.angle_beta   90.00
_cell.angle_gamma   90.00
#
_symmetry.space_group_name_H-M   'P 1'
#
loop_
_entity.id
_entity.type
_entity.pdbx_description
1 polymer ?
#
loop_
_entity_poly.entity_id
_entity_poly.type
_entity_poly.pdbx_seq_one_letter_code
_entity_poly.pdbx_strand_id
1 'polypeptide(L)'
;MIEDDALPPSVRIVEALARYYDTDPLALPFTLEEKIDTDALDALFASDRRSVSVTFTVDDHRVAVTRETVSIDGREFGGEE
;
A
#
# COMPACT_ATOMS: atom_id res chain seq x y z
N MET A 1 17.78 5.89 -18.95
CA MET A 1 18.22 5.78 -17.54
C MET A 1 17.18 4.94 -16.85
N ILE A 2 17.62 4.04 -15.97
CA ILE A 2 16.90 2.86 -15.46
C ILE A 2 15.44 3.20 -15.09
N GLU A 3 14.51 2.45 -15.69
CA GLU A 3 13.09 2.34 -15.34
C GLU A 3 12.96 2.21 -13.82
N ASP A 4 12.27 3.13 -13.15
CA ASP A 4 11.79 2.89 -11.79
C ASP A 4 10.63 1.87 -11.90
N ASP A 5 10.99 0.62 -12.18
CA ASP A 5 10.09 -0.55 -12.18
C ASP A 5 9.79 -0.95 -10.72
N ALA A 6 9.55 0.03 -9.87
CA ALA A 6 8.97 -0.18 -8.57
C ALA A 6 7.46 -0.17 -8.80
N LEU A 7 6.82 -1.34 -8.72
CA LEU A 7 5.36 -1.47 -8.71
C LEU A 7 4.73 -0.29 -7.93
N PRO A 8 3.70 0.36 -8.51
CA PRO A 8 3.10 1.54 -7.89
C PRO A 8 2.68 1.19 -6.46
N PRO A 9 2.88 2.10 -5.51
CA PRO A 9 2.66 1.83 -4.09
C PRO A 9 1.22 1.41 -3.83
N SER A 10 0.27 1.91 -4.62
CA SER A 10 -1.12 1.47 -4.63
C SER A 10 -1.25 -0.05 -4.83
N VAL A 11 -0.51 -0.65 -5.76
CA VAL A 11 -0.50 -2.11 -5.98
C VAL A 11 0.08 -2.84 -4.77
N ARG A 12 1.22 -2.39 -4.23
CA ARG A 12 1.83 -3.00 -3.04
C ARG A 12 0.90 -3.00 -1.82
N ILE A 13 0.15 -1.92 -1.64
CA ILE A 13 -0.84 -1.81 -0.56
C ILE A 13 -1.98 -2.79 -0.79
N VAL A 14 -2.51 -2.85 -2.01
CA VAL A 14 -3.58 -3.78 -2.37
C VAL A 14 -3.13 -5.22 -2.13
N GLU A 15 -1.91 -5.59 -2.51
CA GLU A 15 -1.36 -6.93 -2.27
C GLU A 15 -1.18 -7.24 -0.77
N ALA A 16 -0.71 -6.27 0.02
CA ALA A 16 -0.57 -6.44 1.47
C ALA A 16 -1.94 -6.61 2.15
N LEU A 17 -2.93 -5.81 1.76
CA LEU A 17 -4.31 -5.96 2.23
C LEU A 17 -4.89 -7.30 1.81
N ALA A 18 -4.73 -7.70 0.56
CA ALA A 18 -5.15 -9.00 0.04
C ALA A 18 -4.58 -10.16 0.87
N ARG A 19 -3.27 -10.16 1.13
CA ARG A 19 -2.60 -11.14 2.01
C ARG A 19 -3.09 -11.09 3.45
N TYR A 20 -3.38 -9.91 3.98
CA TYR A 20 -3.89 -9.77 5.34
C TYR A 20 -5.30 -10.34 5.49
N TYR A 21 -6.16 -10.09 4.52
CA TYR A 21 -7.52 -10.61 4.45
C TYR A 21 -7.59 -12.05 3.90
N ASP A 22 -6.45 -12.66 3.56
CA ASP A 22 -6.34 -13.98 2.92
C ASP A 22 -7.29 -14.12 1.71
N THR A 23 -7.33 -13.08 0.88
CA THR A 23 -8.20 -13.00 -0.29
C THR A 23 -7.43 -12.48 -1.49
N ASP A 24 -7.99 -12.65 -2.69
CA ASP A 24 -7.42 -12.06 -3.88
C ASP A 24 -7.52 -10.53 -3.84
N PRO A 25 -6.52 -9.79 -4.34
CA PRO A 25 -6.56 -8.33 -4.41
C PRO A 25 -7.74 -7.80 -5.23
N LEU A 26 -8.22 -8.59 -6.19
CA LEU A 26 -9.39 -8.30 -7.01
C LEU A 26 -10.71 -8.80 -6.40
N ALA A 27 -10.64 -9.62 -5.34
CA ALA A 27 -11.79 -10.16 -4.60
C ALA A 27 -11.96 -9.53 -3.22
N LEU A 28 -11.21 -8.46 -2.93
CA LEU A 28 -11.41 -7.67 -1.73
C LEU A 28 -12.86 -7.12 -1.72
N PRO A 29 -13.55 -7.14 -0.56
CA PRO A 29 -14.91 -6.62 -0.45
C PRO A 29 -15.00 -5.09 -0.60
N PHE A 30 -13.86 -4.41 -0.69
CA PHE A 30 -13.71 -2.98 -0.90
C PHE A 30 -12.53 -2.72 -1.83
N THR A 31 -12.59 -1.63 -2.58
CA THR A 31 -11.45 -1.14 -3.36
C THR A 31 -10.59 -0.19 -2.54
N LEU A 32 -9.29 -0.15 -2.82
CA LEU A 32 -8.40 0.80 -2.16
C LEU A 32 -8.83 2.24 -2.45
N GLU A 33 -9.28 2.52 -3.67
CA GLU A 33 -9.84 3.81 -4.12
C GLU A 33 -11.03 4.30 -3.29
N GLU A 34 -11.86 3.41 -2.75
CA GLU A 34 -12.97 3.79 -1.85
C GLU A 34 -12.51 4.29 -0.47
N LYS A 35 -11.28 3.96 -0.08
CA LYS A 35 -10.71 4.33 1.23
C LYS A 35 -9.66 5.43 1.11
N ILE A 36 -8.85 5.38 0.05
CA ILE A 36 -7.77 6.32 -0.20
C ILE A 36 -7.62 6.53 -1.70
N ASP A 37 -7.42 7.78 -2.09
CA ASP A 37 -7.21 8.13 -3.49
C ASP A 37 -5.87 7.57 -3.97
N THR A 38 -5.92 6.52 -4.79
CA THR A 38 -4.73 5.80 -5.24
C THR A 38 -3.90 6.62 -6.22
N ASP A 39 -4.51 7.54 -6.96
CA ASP A 39 -3.84 8.46 -7.88
C ASP A 39 -3.04 9.51 -7.11
N ALA A 40 -3.65 10.13 -6.09
CA ALA A 40 -2.96 11.04 -5.19
C ALA A 40 -1.85 10.33 -4.39
N LEU A 41 -2.07 9.07 -4.02
CA LEU A 41 -1.05 8.26 -3.35
C LEU A 41 0.12 7.96 -4.29
N ASP A 42 -0.15 7.53 -5.51
CA ASP A 42 0.87 7.30 -6.53
C ASP A 42 1.68 8.58 -6.78
N ALA A 43 1.02 9.72 -6.98
CA ALA A 43 1.66 11.02 -7.14
C ALA A 43 2.49 11.44 -5.91
N LEU A 44 2.03 11.10 -4.70
CA LEU A 44 2.72 11.41 -3.45
C LEU A 44 4.03 10.63 -3.30
N PHE A 45 4.05 9.37 -3.75
CA PHE A 45 5.23 8.50 -3.71
C PHE A 45 6.13 8.68 -4.95
N ALA A 46 5.56 9.07 -6.09
CA ALA A 46 6.31 9.48 -7.28
C ALA A 46 7.08 10.79 -7.04
N SER A 47 6.65 11.59 -6.06
CA SER A 47 7.44 12.70 -5.56
C SER A 47 8.68 12.17 -4.83
N ASP A 48 9.86 12.73 -5.14
CA ASP A 48 11.19 12.38 -4.58
C ASP A 48 11.33 12.69 -3.06
N ARG A 49 10.24 12.62 -2.30
CA ARG A 49 10.24 12.70 -0.86
C ARG A 49 10.83 11.41 -0.30
N ARG A 50 12.07 11.55 0.16
CA ARG A 50 12.86 10.49 0.79
C ARG A 50 12.19 9.78 1.98
N SER A 51 11.11 10.32 2.53
CA SER A 51 10.35 9.70 3.62
C SER A 51 8.87 10.06 3.48
N VAL A 52 8.16 9.27 2.69
CA VAL A 52 6.70 9.31 2.61
C VAL A 52 6.15 8.10 3.35
N SER A 53 5.22 8.37 4.27
CA SER A 53 4.49 7.34 4.99
C SER A 53 3.03 7.76 5.07
N VAL A 54 2.15 6.83 4.72
CA VAL A 54 0.72 7.05 4.67
C VAL A 54 0.09 6.11 5.67
N THR A 55 -0.68 6.65 6.60
CA THR A 55 -1.41 5.84 7.58
C THR A 55 -2.88 6.14 7.49
N PHE A 56 -3.69 5.10 7.30
CA PHE A 56 -5.14 5.19 7.19
C PHE A 56 -5.78 4.00 7.90
N THR A 57 -7.07 4.10 8.18
CA THR A 57 -7.82 3.05 8.88
C THR A 57 -8.83 2.43 7.92
N VAL A 58 -8.83 1.10 7.81
CA VAL A 58 -9.77 0.32 6.99
C VAL A 58 -10.46 -0.69 7.89
N ASP A 59 -11.79 -0.59 8.01
CA ASP A 59 -12.60 -1.58 8.75
C ASP A 59 -12.04 -1.87 10.16
N ASP A 60 -11.78 -0.81 10.93
CA ASP A 60 -11.13 -0.83 12.26
C ASP A 60 -9.65 -1.22 12.29
N HIS A 61 -9.08 -1.69 11.17
CA HIS A 61 -7.66 -2.01 11.07
C HIS A 61 -6.82 -0.79 10.69
N ARG A 62 -5.72 -0.57 11.41
CA ARG A 62 -4.76 0.49 11.11
C ARG A 62 -3.76 0.02 10.07
N VAL A 63 -3.75 0.65 8.90
CA VAL A 63 -2.85 0.38 7.79
C VAL A 63 -1.83 1.51 7.70
N ALA A 64 -0.55 1.20 7.90
CA ALA A 64 0.56 2.10 7.72
C ALA A 64 1.40 1.62 6.53
N VAL A 65 1.66 2.51 5.59
CA VAL A 65 2.38 2.23 4.36
C VAL A 65 3.60 3.12 4.34
N THR A 66 4.75 2.53 4.05
CA THR A 66 6.00 3.24 3.80
C THR A 66 6.51 2.88 2.40
N ARG A 67 7.60 3.51 1.96
CA ARG A 67 8.23 3.19 0.66
C ARG A 67 8.73 1.73 0.57
N GLU A 68 9.04 1.13 1.72
CA GLU A 68 9.69 -0.18 1.83
C GLU A 68 8.73 -1.26 2.30
N THR A 69 7.84 -0.94 3.26
CA THR A 69 7.00 -1.92 3.93
C THR A 69 5.58 -1.42 4.17
N VAL A 70 4.63 -2.35 4.28
CA VAL A 70 3.24 -2.12 4.64
C VAL A 70 2.95 -2.80 5.98
N SER A 71 2.51 -2.07 6.99
CA SER A 71 2.14 -2.61 8.30
C SER A 71 0.62 -2.52 8.49
N ILE A 72 -0.04 -3.64 8.80
CA ILE A 72 -1.48 -3.70 9.06
C ILE A 72 -1.69 -4.26 10.47
N ASP A 73 -2.26 -3.45 11.37
CA ASP A 73 -2.50 -3.82 12.78
C ASP A 73 -1.26 -4.38 13.50
N GLY A 74 -0.08 -3.86 13.16
CA GLY A 74 1.21 -4.34 13.69
C GLY A 74 1.81 -5.55 12.95
N ARG A 75 1.13 -6.09 11.94
CA ARG A 75 1.68 -7.11 11.03
C ARG A 75 2.35 -6.44 9.84
N GLU A 76 3.65 -6.59 9.71
CA GLU A 76 4.43 -6.01 8.62
C GLU A 76 4.49 -6.94 7.40
N PHE A 77 4.38 -6.33 6.22
CA PHE A 77 4.37 -6.92 4.90
C PHE A 77 5.33 -6.11 4.03
N GLY A 78 6.57 -6.60 3.88
CA GLY A 78 7.53 -5.98 2.98
C GLY A 78 8.91 -6.62 3.04
N GLY A 79 9.56 -6.67 1.88
CA GLY A 79 10.92 -7.17 1.67
C GLY A 79 10.97 -8.66 1.36
N GLU A 80 11.25 -9.02 0.11
CA GLU A 80 11.95 -10.29 -0.16
C GLU A 80 13.33 -10.18 0.52
N GLU A 81 13.72 -11.19 1.30
CA GLU A 81 15.07 -11.29 1.89
C GLU A 81 16.13 -11.60 0.83
#